data_AF-A0A0W7WDH3-F1
#
_entry.id   AF-A0A0W7WDH3-F1
#
_cell.length_a   1.000
_cell.length_b   1.000
_cell.length_c   1.000
_cell.angle_alpha   90.00
_cell.angle_beta   90.00
_cell.angle_gamma   90.00
#
_symmetry.space_group_name_H-M   'P 1'
#
loop_
_entity.id
_entity.type
_entity.pdbx_description
1 polymer ?
#
loop_
_entity_poly.entity_id
_entity_poly.type
_entity_poly.pdbx_seq_one_letter_code
_entity_poly.pdbx_strand_id
1 'polypeptide(L)'
;MKDQISVPSNVVQLASQAPRPASRPSAGDNLCLPAGYLLDETGVWLLPDDDDTGDGPVFLSKPFCVTAHCRRADGTGWGKQVAFQDPDGRHHEVILDAATLNGAAGKLIAMLADHGLMFGTAPGTSKAISELVRRWSPKDTLQLVDALGWTENGASFVLGDGRVIGESSATFAGQNAELAAATTPEGTLDNRKSSVAQSDLPSAKSLTMK
;
A
#
# COMPACT_ATOMS: atom_id res chain seq x y z
N MET A 1 -9.72 -32.25 55.83
CA MET A 1 -10.55 -32.18 54.61
C MET A 1 -11.07 -30.77 54.44
N LYS A 2 -10.43 -30.02 53.54
CA LYS A 2 -10.95 -28.94 52.67
C LYS A 2 -9.74 -28.13 52.20
N ASP A 3 -9.19 -28.56 51.07
CA ASP A 3 -8.12 -27.91 50.35
C ASP A 3 -8.55 -26.51 49.90
N GLN A 4 -7.75 -25.50 50.26
CA GLN A 4 -7.83 -24.16 49.69
C GLN A 4 -7.00 -24.15 48.41
N ILE A 5 -7.66 -23.97 47.26
CA ILE A 5 -6.99 -23.71 45.99
C ILE A 5 -6.78 -22.19 45.90
N SER A 6 -5.54 -21.77 46.14
CA SER A 6 -5.05 -20.43 45.84
C SER A 6 -4.80 -20.31 44.34
N VAL A 7 -5.58 -19.48 43.66
CA VAL A 7 -5.35 -19.09 42.27
C VAL A 7 -4.38 -17.90 42.23
N PRO A 8 -3.18 -18.01 41.62
CA PRO A 8 -2.32 -16.86 41.47
C PRO A 8 -2.88 -15.92 40.40
N SER A 9 -3.10 -14.65 40.80
CA SER A 9 -3.35 -13.55 39.87
C SER A 9 -2.08 -13.21 39.13
N ASN A 10 -1.97 -13.64 37.87
CA ASN A 10 -0.99 -13.11 36.93
C ASN A 10 -1.74 -12.37 35.83
N VAL A 11 -2.18 -11.15 36.14
CA VAL A 11 -2.57 -10.18 35.10
C VAL A 11 -1.30 -9.47 34.69
N VAL A 12 -0.70 -9.93 33.60
CA VAL A 12 0.34 -9.16 32.90
C VAL A 12 -0.33 -7.91 32.36
N GLN A 13 -0.01 -6.78 32.96
CA GLN A 13 -0.45 -5.47 32.52
C GLN A 13 0.23 -5.16 31.19
N LEU A 14 -0.40 -5.53 30.07
CA LEU A 14 0.01 -5.05 28.75
C LEU A 14 -0.17 -3.54 28.74
N ALA A 15 0.93 -2.82 28.86
CA ALA A 15 0.99 -1.39 28.58
C ALA A 15 0.37 -1.17 27.19
N SER A 16 -0.72 -0.40 27.12
CA SER A 16 -1.28 0.11 25.87
C SER A 16 -0.29 1.06 25.21
N GLN A 17 0.74 0.54 24.58
CA GLN A 17 1.40 1.23 23.48
C GLN A 17 0.67 0.79 22.23
N ALA A 18 -0.21 1.67 21.74
CA ALA A 18 -0.75 1.55 20.39
C ALA A 18 0.44 1.38 19.43
N PRO A 19 0.41 0.40 18.50
CA PRO A 19 1.38 0.35 17.43
C PRO A 19 1.28 1.70 16.72
N ARG A 20 2.39 2.45 16.68
CA ARG A 20 2.45 3.63 15.82
C ARG A 20 2.09 3.12 14.42
N PRO A 21 1.15 3.77 13.70
CA PRO A 21 0.94 3.44 12.31
C PRO A 21 2.33 3.47 11.66
N ALA A 22 2.73 2.36 11.03
CA ALA A 22 3.99 2.26 10.32
C ALA A 22 4.12 3.54 9.50
N SER A 23 5.09 4.38 9.87
CA SER A 23 5.22 5.72 9.33
C SER A 23 5.22 5.59 7.82
N ARG A 24 4.13 6.02 7.19
CA ARG A 24 4.01 6.11 5.73
C ARG A 24 5.30 6.81 5.28
N PRO A 25 6.12 6.21 4.40
CA PRO A 25 7.39 6.79 4.03
C PRO A 25 7.11 8.22 3.55
N SER A 26 7.65 9.19 4.28
CA SER A 26 7.54 10.58 3.89
C SER A 26 8.22 10.71 2.53
N ALA A 27 7.50 11.25 1.55
CA ALA A 27 7.91 11.28 0.15
C ALA A 27 9.25 12.00 -0.12
N GLY A 28 9.92 12.55 0.90
CA GLY A 28 11.13 13.36 0.79
C GLY A 28 12.48 12.62 0.86
N ASP A 29 12.60 11.48 1.56
CA ASP A 29 13.95 11.01 1.97
C ASP A 29 14.46 9.73 1.28
N ASN A 30 13.66 9.13 0.39
CA ASN A 30 13.96 7.82 -0.24
C ASN A 30 14.01 7.85 -1.77
N LEU A 31 14.09 9.02 -2.39
CA LEU A 31 14.07 9.16 -3.84
C LEU A 31 15.47 8.86 -4.38
N CYS A 32 15.81 7.59 -4.54
CA CYS A 32 16.94 7.14 -5.38
C CYS A 32 16.63 7.42 -6.87
N LEU A 33 16.31 8.68 -7.19
CA LEU A 33 15.96 9.16 -8.51
C LEU A 33 17.20 8.97 -9.40
N PRO A 34 17.06 8.31 -10.56
CA PRO A 34 18.18 8.15 -11.50
C PRO A 34 18.72 9.49 -11.98
N ALA A 35 20.05 9.55 -12.19
CA ALA A 35 20.68 10.69 -12.85
C ALA A 35 20.09 10.94 -14.26
N GLY A 36 20.05 12.21 -14.66
CA GLY A 36 19.40 12.66 -15.90
C GLY A 36 17.91 13.00 -15.74
N TYR A 37 17.37 12.85 -14.52
CA TYR A 37 15.99 13.21 -14.22
C TYR A 37 15.93 14.17 -13.04
N LEU A 38 14.91 15.02 -13.05
CA LEU A 38 14.59 15.94 -11.96
C LEU A 38 13.17 15.67 -11.50
N LEU A 39 12.96 15.59 -10.19
CA LEU A 39 11.65 15.55 -9.57
C LEU A 39 11.49 16.80 -8.71
N ASP A 40 10.43 17.55 -8.95
CA ASP A 40 10.03 18.70 -8.13
C ASP A 40 8.53 18.60 -7.75
N GLU A 41 8.01 19.64 -7.09
CA GLU A 41 6.60 19.72 -6.70
C GLU A 41 5.63 19.77 -7.89
N THR A 42 6.12 20.14 -9.07
CA THR A 42 5.31 20.35 -10.28
C THR A 42 5.29 19.12 -11.19
N GLY A 43 6.35 18.32 -11.18
CA GLY A 43 6.46 17.11 -11.98
C GLY A 43 7.82 16.44 -12.02
N VAL A 44 7.89 15.48 -12.93
CA VAL A 44 9.09 14.77 -13.34
C VAL A 44 9.55 15.34 -14.67
N TRP A 45 10.84 15.63 -14.75
CA TRP A 45 11.48 16.23 -15.91
C TRP A 45 12.68 15.39 -16.36
N LEU A 46 12.90 15.32 -17.66
CA LEU A 46 14.12 14.80 -18.26
C LEU A 46 15.09 15.95 -18.45
N LEU A 47 16.28 15.84 -17.90
CA LEU A 47 17.35 16.80 -18.13
C LEU A 47 18.03 16.47 -19.47
N PRO A 48 18.39 17.49 -20.28
CA PRO A 48 19.20 17.28 -21.47
C PRO A 48 20.57 16.70 -21.08
N ASP A 49 21.18 15.97 -22.01
CA ASP A 49 22.58 15.56 -21.84
C ASP A 49 23.50 16.80 -21.95
N ASP A 50 24.64 16.78 -21.26
CA ASP A 50 25.57 17.93 -21.19
C ASP A 50 26.10 18.38 -22.58
N ASP A 51 26.04 17.51 -23.59
CA ASP A 51 26.45 17.80 -24.97
C ASP A 51 25.40 18.58 -25.77
N ASP A 52 24.16 18.69 -25.26
CA ASP A 52 23.03 19.33 -25.94
C ASP A 52 22.78 20.73 -25.37
N THR A 53 23.62 21.70 -25.77
CA THR A 53 23.69 23.04 -25.16
C THR A 53 22.47 23.95 -25.46
N GLY A 54 21.46 23.45 -26.16
CA GLY A 54 20.32 24.26 -26.64
C GLY A 54 18.95 23.88 -26.08
N ASP A 55 18.75 22.64 -25.65
CA ASP A 55 17.41 22.14 -25.29
C ASP A 55 17.18 22.21 -23.77
N GLY A 56 16.06 22.80 -23.38
CA GLY A 56 15.65 22.88 -21.98
C GLY A 56 15.14 21.54 -21.44
N PRO A 57 14.96 21.41 -20.12
CA PRO A 57 14.41 20.20 -19.53
C PRO A 57 13.02 19.88 -20.09
N VAL A 58 12.78 18.61 -20.40
CA VAL A 58 11.53 18.14 -21.00
C VAL A 58 10.60 17.64 -19.90
N PHE A 59 9.39 18.20 -19.83
CA PHE A 59 8.35 17.73 -18.91
C PHE A 59 7.87 16.34 -19.30
N LEU A 60 7.96 15.38 -18.37
CA LEU A 60 7.53 13.99 -18.59
C LEU A 60 6.16 13.70 -17.98
N SER A 61 5.94 14.05 -16.73
CA SER A 61 4.68 13.75 -16.03
C SER A 61 4.50 14.59 -14.79
N LYS A 62 3.29 14.55 -14.23
CA LYS A 62 3.07 14.97 -12.83
C LYS A 62 3.94 14.16 -11.85
N PRO A 63 4.13 14.65 -10.61
CA PRO A 63 5.01 14.01 -9.64
C PRO A 63 4.56 12.59 -9.34
N PHE A 64 5.50 11.65 -9.40
CA PHE A 64 5.33 10.30 -8.92
C PHE A 64 6.64 9.81 -8.30
N CYS A 65 6.56 8.80 -7.45
CA CYS A 65 7.71 8.16 -6.85
C CYS A 65 7.64 6.64 -6.98
N VAL A 66 8.79 6.01 -7.15
CA VAL A 66 8.92 4.55 -7.04
C VAL A 66 9.29 4.24 -5.60
N THR A 67 8.35 3.66 -4.85
CA THR A 67 8.47 3.53 -3.38
C THR A 67 9.19 2.24 -2.96
N ALA A 68 8.97 1.14 -3.66
CA ALA A 68 9.53 -0.15 -3.28
C ALA A 68 9.69 -1.11 -4.46
N HIS A 69 10.60 -2.07 -4.30
CA HIS A 69 10.58 -3.31 -5.08
C HIS A 69 9.46 -4.22 -4.55
N CYS A 70 8.84 -5.02 -5.41
CA CYS A 70 7.76 -5.93 -5.01
C CYS A 70 8.12 -7.35 -5.42
N ARG A 71 7.84 -8.34 -4.57
CA ARG A 71 7.98 -9.77 -4.90
C ARG A 71 7.08 -10.63 -4.02
N ARG A 72 6.72 -11.82 -4.48
CA ARG A 72 6.04 -12.83 -3.66
C ARG A 72 6.99 -13.54 -2.69
N ALA A 73 6.43 -14.25 -1.71
CA ALA A 73 7.17 -15.00 -0.69
C ALA A 73 8.05 -16.12 -1.28
N ASP A 74 7.59 -16.75 -2.36
CA ASP A 74 8.31 -17.78 -3.12
C ASP A 74 9.48 -17.22 -3.97
N GLY A 75 9.69 -15.90 -3.95
CA GLY A 75 10.72 -15.22 -4.74
C GLY A 75 10.33 -14.96 -6.20
N THR A 76 9.06 -15.14 -6.57
CA THR A 76 8.54 -14.82 -7.91
C THR A 76 7.76 -13.50 -7.92
N GLY A 77 7.17 -13.13 -9.07
CA GLY A 77 6.29 -11.96 -9.16
C GLY A 77 6.99 -10.62 -8.94
N TRP A 78 8.25 -10.51 -9.39
CA TRP A 78 9.01 -9.27 -9.21
C TRP A 78 8.37 -8.09 -9.92
N GLY A 79 8.47 -6.91 -9.30
CA GLY A 79 7.91 -5.67 -9.81
C GLY A 79 8.38 -4.47 -9.01
N LYS A 80 7.72 -3.34 -9.26
CA LYS A 80 7.94 -2.09 -8.51
C LYS A 80 6.60 -1.45 -8.17
N GLN A 81 6.53 -0.84 -7.00
CA GLN A 81 5.40 0.00 -6.62
C GLN A 81 5.67 1.45 -7.01
N VAL A 82 4.70 2.05 -7.69
CA VAL A 82 4.69 3.46 -8.05
C VAL A 82 3.57 4.14 -7.28
N ALA A 83 3.89 5.23 -6.58
CA ALA A 83 2.92 6.05 -5.87
C ALA A 83 2.84 7.45 -6.47
N PHE A 84 1.62 7.98 -6.59
CA PHE A 84 1.36 9.32 -7.09
C PHE A 84 -0.01 9.83 -6.63
N GLN A 85 -0.29 11.09 -6.95
CA GLN A 85 -1.58 11.72 -6.67
C GLN A 85 -2.31 12.01 -7.99
N ASP A 86 -3.60 11.67 -8.05
CA ASP A 86 -4.45 12.00 -9.19
C ASP A 86 -4.91 13.48 -9.16
N PRO A 87 -5.55 14.00 -10.22
CA PRO A 87 -6.05 15.38 -10.25
C PRO A 87 -7.09 15.70 -9.18
N ASP A 88 -7.80 14.68 -8.66
CA ASP A 88 -8.78 14.82 -7.58
C ASP A 88 -8.13 14.80 -6.18
N GLY A 89 -6.80 14.67 -6.11
CA GLY A 89 -6.03 14.66 -4.88
C GLY A 89 -5.96 13.28 -4.20
N ARG A 90 -6.46 12.21 -4.82
CA ARG A 90 -6.40 10.85 -4.25
C ARG A 90 -5.02 10.26 -4.50
N HIS A 91 -4.52 9.55 -3.50
CA HIS A 91 -3.25 8.85 -3.59
C HIS A 91 -3.48 7.47 -4.19
N HIS A 92 -2.67 7.13 -5.20
CA HIS A 92 -2.68 5.83 -5.85
C HIS A 92 -1.35 5.12 -5.62
N GLU A 93 -1.42 3.82 -5.39
CA GLU A 93 -0.27 2.93 -5.30
C GLU A 93 -0.47 1.80 -6.32
N VAL A 94 0.35 1.80 -7.36
CA VAL A 94 0.21 0.90 -8.52
C VAL A 94 1.40 -0.03 -8.58
N ILE A 95 1.14 -1.33 -8.67
CA ILE A 95 2.17 -2.35 -8.84
C ILE A 95 2.43 -2.56 -10.33
N LEU A 96 3.65 -2.27 -10.76
CA LEU A 96 4.14 -2.57 -12.10
C LEU A 96 4.93 -3.89 -12.06
N ASP A 97 4.36 -4.94 -12.64
CA ASP A 97 5.01 -6.25 -12.72
C ASP A 97 6.22 -6.25 -13.68
N ALA A 98 7.08 -7.25 -13.58
CA ALA A 98 8.26 -7.39 -14.43
C ALA A 98 7.90 -7.42 -15.93
N ALA A 99 6.74 -7.96 -16.31
CA ALA A 99 6.30 -8.00 -17.70
C ALA A 99 5.97 -6.61 -18.24
N THR A 100 5.30 -5.78 -17.45
CA THR A 100 4.98 -4.38 -17.78
C THR A 100 6.21 -3.51 -17.73
N LEU A 101 7.07 -3.73 -16.73
CA LEU A 101 8.35 -3.03 -16.62
C LEU A 101 9.25 -3.32 -17.81
N ASN A 102 9.37 -4.57 -18.27
CA ASN A 102 10.29 -4.92 -19.36
C ASN A 102 9.66 -4.84 -20.76
N GLY A 103 8.34 -4.78 -20.86
CA GLY A 103 7.58 -4.74 -22.12
C GLY A 103 7.56 -3.37 -22.80
N ALA A 104 6.53 -3.15 -23.62
CA ALA A 104 6.34 -1.90 -24.35
C ALA A 104 5.97 -0.75 -23.40
N ALA A 105 6.62 0.40 -23.58
CA ALA A 105 6.38 1.61 -22.77
C ALA A 105 4.89 2.02 -22.74
N GLY A 106 4.17 1.84 -23.84
CA GLY A 106 2.74 2.17 -23.91
C GLY A 106 1.87 1.41 -22.90
N LYS A 107 2.21 0.17 -22.55
CA LYS A 107 1.46 -0.61 -21.54
C LYS A 107 1.60 0.00 -20.15
N LEU A 108 2.84 0.36 -19.78
CA LEU A 108 3.14 1.03 -18.52
C LEU A 108 2.41 2.38 -18.43
N ILE A 109 2.49 3.18 -19.50
CA ILE A 109 1.82 4.49 -19.55
C ILE A 109 0.30 4.34 -19.45
N ALA A 110 -0.30 3.41 -20.20
CA ALA A 110 -1.74 3.19 -20.15
C ALA A 110 -2.21 2.80 -18.74
N MET A 111 -1.46 1.93 -18.05
CA MET A 111 -1.78 1.53 -16.68
C MET A 111 -1.71 2.72 -15.71
N LEU A 112 -0.65 3.51 -15.74
CA LEU A 112 -0.52 4.68 -14.87
C LEU A 112 -1.55 5.78 -15.22
N ALA A 113 -1.88 5.95 -16.51
CA ALA A 113 -2.92 6.88 -16.97
C ALA A 113 -4.32 6.49 -16.47
N ASP A 114 -4.63 5.19 -16.46
CA ASP A 114 -5.91 4.66 -15.96
C ASP A 114 -6.15 5.03 -14.49
N HIS A 115 -5.07 5.05 -13.70
CA HIS A 115 -5.07 5.52 -12.31
C HIS A 115 -4.94 7.04 -12.16
N GLY A 116 -4.95 7.81 -13.25
CA GLY A 116 -5.00 9.27 -13.23
C GLY A 116 -3.65 9.99 -13.31
N LEU A 117 -2.54 9.31 -13.56
CA LEU A 117 -1.26 9.99 -13.76
C LEU A 117 -1.28 10.77 -15.08
N MET A 118 -0.97 12.08 -15.01
CA MET A 118 -0.91 12.94 -16.19
C MET A 118 0.51 12.99 -16.76
N PHE A 119 0.60 12.91 -18.09
CA PHE A 119 1.85 12.90 -18.85
C PHE A 119 2.04 14.16 -19.68
N GLY A 120 3.29 14.49 -19.96
CA GLY A 120 3.69 15.46 -20.96
C GLY A 120 3.41 14.96 -22.38
N THR A 121 3.32 15.90 -23.31
CA THR A 121 3.02 15.63 -24.73
C THR A 121 4.26 15.59 -25.61
N ALA A 122 5.46 15.76 -25.03
CA ALA A 122 6.71 15.78 -25.78
C ALA A 122 6.97 14.41 -26.44
N PRO A 123 7.56 14.39 -27.65
CA PRO A 123 7.97 13.14 -28.30
C PRO A 123 8.91 12.34 -27.39
N GLY A 124 8.74 11.01 -27.34
CA GLY A 124 9.61 10.13 -26.55
C GLY A 124 9.29 10.06 -25.05
N THR A 125 8.35 10.86 -24.53
CA THR A 125 7.96 10.88 -23.10
C THR A 125 7.70 9.48 -22.53
N SER A 126 6.90 8.66 -23.22
CA SER A 126 6.59 7.30 -22.78
C SER A 126 7.83 6.43 -22.59
N LYS A 127 8.81 6.55 -23.49
CA LYS A 127 10.05 5.79 -23.42
C LYS A 127 10.91 6.28 -22.25
N ALA A 128 11.07 7.60 -22.10
CA ALA A 128 11.82 8.20 -21.01
C ALA A 128 11.27 7.83 -19.63
N ILE A 129 9.94 7.78 -19.47
CA ILE A 129 9.29 7.36 -18.21
C ILE A 129 9.50 5.86 -17.95
N SER A 130 9.35 5.03 -18.97
CA SER A 130 9.62 3.59 -18.84
C SER A 130 11.07 3.34 -18.38
N GLU A 131 12.03 4.05 -18.97
CA GLU A 131 13.44 3.97 -18.58
C GLU A 131 13.68 4.50 -17.16
N LEU A 132 13.06 5.62 -16.80
CA LEU A 132 13.10 6.18 -15.45
C LEU A 132 12.65 5.15 -14.40
N VAL A 133 11.45 4.60 -14.56
CA VAL A 133 10.89 3.62 -13.61
C VAL A 133 11.77 2.37 -13.52
N ARG A 134 12.31 1.89 -14.65
CA ARG A 134 13.24 0.75 -14.68
C ARG A 134 14.52 1.03 -13.90
N ARG A 135 15.12 2.21 -14.07
CA ARG A 135 16.38 2.62 -13.42
C ARG A 135 16.22 3.02 -11.97
N TRP A 136 15.05 3.48 -11.56
CA TRP A 136 14.79 3.95 -10.20
C TRP A 136 14.94 2.81 -9.20
N SER A 137 15.89 2.91 -8.27
CA SER A 137 16.20 1.81 -7.34
C SER A 137 15.74 2.15 -5.92
N PRO A 138 14.48 1.84 -5.55
CA PRO A 138 14.00 2.05 -4.18
C PRO A 138 14.74 1.14 -3.20
N LYS A 139 14.97 1.64 -1.99
CA LYS A 139 15.61 0.87 -0.90
C LYS A 139 14.65 -0.14 -0.27
N ASP A 140 13.37 0.18 -0.27
CA ASP A 140 12.34 -0.64 0.37
C ASP A 140 11.93 -1.81 -0.52
N THR A 141 11.50 -2.90 0.11
CA THR A 141 10.94 -4.07 -0.57
C THR A 141 9.62 -4.46 0.08
N LEU A 142 8.63 -4.77 -0.75
CA LEU A 142 7.30 -5.19 -0.38
C LEU A 142 7.06 -6.64 -0.75
N GLN A 143 6.43 -7.36 0.16
CA GLN A 143 5.94 -8.71 -0.09
C GLN A 143 4.55 -8.65 -0.73
N LEU A 144 4.42 -9.14 -1.95
CA LEU A 144 3.15 -9.31 -2.63
C LEU A 144 2.41 -10.52 -2.07
N VAL A 145 1.15 -10.32 -1.68
CA VAL A 145 0.27 -11.39 -1.22
C VAL A 145 -0.93 -11.53 -2.16
N ASP A 146 -1.32 -12.76 -2.45
CA ASP A 146 -2.42 -13.07 -3.37
C ASP A 146 -3.77 -13.20 -2.64
N ALA A 147 -3.78 -13.18 -1.31
CA ALA A 147 -4.97 -13.24 -0.48
C ALA A 147 -4.92 -12.17 0.63
N LEU A 148 -6.10 -11.68 1.00
CA LEU A 148 -6.28 -10.88 2.21
C LEU A 148 -6.23 -11.76 3.45
N GLY A 149 -5.98 -11.14 4.60
CA GLY A 149 -5.90 -11.81 5.90
C GLY A 149 -4.46 -12.05 6.33
N TRP A 150 -4.25 -13.07 7.15
CA TRP A 150 -2.91 -13.41 7.65
C TRP A 150 -2.00 -13.86 6.52
N THR A 151 -0.78 -13.33 6.50
CA THR A 151 0.30 -13.82 5.61
C THR A 151 0.65 -15.27 5.98
N GLU A 152 1.18 -16.05 5.03
CA GLU A 152 1.50 -17.46 5.26
C GLU A 152 2.48 -17.69 6.43
N ASN A 153 3.37 -16.73 6.69
CA ASN A 153 4.31 -16.76 7.81
C ASN A 153 3.71 -16.23 9.14
N GLY A 154 2.45 -15.79 9.14
CA GLY A 154 1.76 -15.24 10.31
C GLY A 154 2.30 -13.90 10.82
N ALA A 155 3.23 -13.27 10.10
CA ALA A 155 3.91 -12.05 10.56
C ALA A 155 3.07 -10.77 10.37
N SER A 156 2.11 -10.80 9.44
CA SER A 156 1.29 -9.65 9.08
C SER A 156 -0.13 -10.04 8.70
N PHE A 157 -1.05 -9.10 8.82
CA PHE A 157 -2.43 -9.20 8.39
C PHE A 157 -2.73 -8.11 7.35
N VAL A 158 -3.16 -8.51 6.16
CA VAL A 158 -3.48 -7.62 5.04
C VAL A 158 -4.98 -7.37 4.99
N LEU A 159 -5.37 -6.10 5.12
CA LEU A 159 -6.75 -5.64 5.08
C LEU A 159 -7.19 -5.39 3.64
N GLY A 160 -8.50 -5.40 3.41
CA GLY A 160 -9.05 -5.17 2.07
C GLY A 160 -8.78 -3.77 1.54
N ASP A 161 -8.61 -2.77 2.41
CA ASP A 161 -8.20 -1.41 2.05
C ASP A 161 -6.70 -1.27 1.76
N GLY A 162 -5.98 -2.40 1.64
CA GLY A 162 -4.55 -2.46 1.34
C GLY A 162 -3.64 -2.19 2.55
N ARG A 163 -4.20 -1.86 3.72
CA ARG A 163 -3.39 -1.67 4.93
C ARG A 163 -2.83 -3.01 5.40
N VAL A 164 -1.63 -2.96 5.97
CA VAL A 164 -0.99 -4.12 6.57
C VAL A 164 -0.69 -3.84 8.04
N ILE A 165 -1.11 -4.77 8.90
CA ILE A 165 -0.85 -4.76 10.33
C ILE A 165 0.15 -5.87 10.61
N GLY A 166 1.36 -5.52 11.06
CA GLY A 166 2.40 -6.50 11.39
C GLY A 166 3.81 -5.97 11.14
N GLU A 167 4.78 -6.87 11.25
CA GLU A 167 6.21 -6.52 11.14
C GLU A 167 6.71 -6.45 9.70
N SER A 168 6.01 -7.09 8.76
CA SER A 168 6.42 -7.11 7.35
C SER A 168 5.63 -6.09 6.52
N SER A 169 6.37 -5.32 5.71
CA SER A 169 5.79 -4.47 4.67
C SER A 169 5.27 -5.37 3.54
N ALA A 170 4.00 -5.75 3.63
CA ALA A 170 3.30 -6.50 2.59
C ALA A 170 2.33 -5.57 1.83
N THR A 171 1.94 -5.96 0.62
CA THR A 171 0.85 -5.32 -0.11
C THR A 171 0.09 -6.37 -0.92
N PHE A 172 -1.21 -6.16 -1.10
CA PHE A 172 -2.06 -7.08 -1.83
C PHE A 172 -1.82 -6.91 -3.34
N ALA A 173 -1.54 -8.02 -4.03
CA ALA A 173 -1.22 -7.99 -5.46
C ALA A 173 -2.44 -7.72 -6.34
N GLY A 174 -3.65 -7.97 -5.83
CA GLY A 174 -4.90 -7.75 -6.55
C GLY A 174 -5.39 -6.32 -6.42
N GLN A 175 -5.73 -5.68 -7.52
CA GLN A 175 -6.53 -4.47 -7.48
C GLN A 175 -8.00 -4.89 -7.32
N ASN A 176 -8.49 -5.01 -6.09
CA ASN A 176 -9.92 -5.31 -5.88
C ASN A 176 -10.59 -4.25 -5.01
N ALA A 177 -11.01 -3.17 -5.66
CA ALA A 177 -11.72 -2.04 -5.04
C ALA A 177 -13.00 -2.47 -4.31
N GLU A 178 -13.63 -3.57 -4.72
CA GLU A 178 -14.84 -4.10 -4.07
C GLU A 178 -14.54 -4.73 -2.70
N LEU A 179 -13.41 -5.44 -2.56
CA LEU A 179 -12.95 -5.93 -1.26
C LEU A 179 -12.42 -4.79 -0.36
N ALA A 180 -11.85 -3.75 -0.94
CA ALA A 180 -11.50 -2.53 -0.20
C ALA A 180 -12.74 -1.85 0.37
N ALA A 181 -13.78 -1.68 -0.44
CA ALA A 181 -15.05 -1.12 0.00
C ALA A 181 -15.73 -1.98 1.10
N ALA A 182 -15.68 -3.31 0.96
CA ALA A 182 -16.29 -4.26 1.92
C ALA A 182 -15.58 -4.33 3.28
N THR A 183 -14.37 -3.77 3.42
CA THR A 183 -13.60 -3.75 4.67
C THR A 183 -13.53 -2.36 5.30
N THR A 184 -14.30 -1.41 4.78
CA THR A 184 -14.43 -0.07 5.38
C THR A 184 -15.01 -0.20 6.79
N PRO A 185 -14.35 0.34 7.83
CA PRO A 185 -14.90 0.30 9.17
C PRO A 185 -16.19 1.13 9.23
N GLU A 186 -17.35 0.47 9.31
CA GLU A 186 -18.63 1.11 9.60
C GLU A 186 -19.02 0.93 11.08
N GLY A 187 -19.33 2.05 11.72
CA GLY A 187 -19.83 2.11 13.09
C GLY A 187 -18.74 2.26 14.17
N THR A 188 -19.16 2.70 15.35
CA THR A 188 -18.29 2.87 16.53
C THR A 188 -18.23 1.57 17.32
N LEU A 189 -17.04 1.22 17.86
CA LEU A 189 -16.84 0.06 18.74
C LEU A 189 -17.87 -0.03 19.87
N ASP A 190 -18.27 1.11 20.44
CA ASP A 190 -19.24 1.19 21.54
C ASP A 190 -20.65 0.78 21.11
N ASN A 191 -21.03 1.07 19.86
CA ASN A 191 -22.33 0.67 19.31
C ASN A 191 -22.41 -0.85 19.14
N ARG A 192 -21.28 -1.49 18.78
CA ARG A 192 -21.19 -2.94 18.61
C ARG A 192 -21.15 -3.69 19.94
N LYS A 193 -20.40 -3.20 20.93
CA LYS A 193 -20.40 -3.77 22.30
C LYS A 193 -21.79 -3.78 22.92
N SER A 194 -22.53 -2.68 22.74
CA SER A 194 -23.90 -2.54 23.26
C SER A 194 -24.89 -3.49 22.59
N SER A 195 -24.76 -3.68 21.28
CA SER A 195 -25.62 -4.60 20.51
C SER A 195 -25.34 -6.08 20.80
N VAL A 196 -24.07 -6.49 20.91
CA VAL A 196 -23.71 -7.88 21.25
C VAL A 196 -24.12 -8.23 22.69
N ALA A 197 -23.96 -7.29 23.62
CA ALA A 197 -24.40 -7.48 25.00
C ALA A 197 -25.93 -7.64 25.15
N GLN A 198 -26.72 -7.12 24.20
CA GLN A 198 -28.18 -7.27 24.22
C GLN A 198 -28.69 -8.57 23.60
N SER A 199 -27.92 -9.24 22.73
CA SER A 199 -28.37 -10.49 22.09
C SER A 199 -28.14 -11.75 22.93
N ASP A 200 -27.28 -11.68 23.96
CA ASP A 200 -26.85 -12.84 24.75
C ASP A 200 -27.58 -13.01 26.09
N LEU A 201 -28.63 -12.24 26.37
CA LEU A 201 -29.47 -12.46 27.55
C LEU A 201 -30.47 -13.59 27.27
N PRO A 202 -30.45 -14.71 28.02
CA PRO A 202 -31.42 -15.77 27.85
C PRO A 202 -32.82 -15.23 28.17
N SER A 203 -33.70 -15.26 27.16
CA SER A 203 -35.12 -14.96 27.34
C SER A 203 -35.71 -16.01 28.29
N ALA A 204 -35.96 -15.61 29.54
CA ALA A 204 -36.56 -16.45 30.56
C ALA A 204 -37.96 -16.87 30.09
N LYS A 205 -38.09 -18.11 29.60
CA LYS A 205 -39.39 -18.71 29.33
C LYS A 205 -40.15 -18.82 30.66
N SER A 206 -41.15 -17.95 30.83
CA SER A 206 -42.06 -18.01 31.97
C SER A 206 -42.81 -19.34 31.93
N LEU A 207 -42.47 -20.24 32.86
CA LEU A 207 -43.14 -21.51 33.06
C LEU A 207 -44.44 -21.24 33.85
N THR A 208 -45.55 -21.08 33.15
CA THR A 208 -46.87 -20.98 33.79
C THR A 208 -47.34 -22.39 34.17
N MET A 209 -47.23 -22.75 35.45
CA MET A 209 -47.91 -23.93 36.01
C MET A 209 -49.34 -23.55 36.40
N LYS A 210 -50.33 -24.25 35.81
CA LYS A 210 -51.60 -24.62 36.45
C LYS A 210 -52.10 -25.91 35.82
#